data_AF-A0A7V4N9X1-F1
#
_entry.id   AF-A0A7V4N9X1-F1
#
_cell.length_a   1.000
_cell.length_b   1.000
_cell.length_c   1.000
_cell.angle_alpha   90.00
_cell.angle_beta   90.00
_cell.angle_gamma   90.00
#
_symmetry.space_group_name_H-M   'P 1'
#
loop_
_entity.id
_entity.type
_entity.pdbx_description
1 polymer ?
#
loop_
_entity_poly.entity_id
_entity_poly.type
_entity_poly.pdbx_seq_one_letter_code
_entity_poly.pdbx_strand_id
1 'polypeptide(L)' 'MYDVRYLKTVIQHWIRHNESHLEEYRKWKEIAFSLGYPEVSERLNSSLKLISEINALLEEALNKLPSDI' A
#
# COMPACT_ATOMS: atom_id res chain seq x y z
N MET A 1 -1.93 -12.58 23.09
CA MET A 1 -0.66 -13.32 22.95
C MET A 1 -0.29 -13.26 21.48
N TYR A 2 0.75 -12.52 21.12
CA TYR A 2 1.15 -12.33 19.73
C TYR A 2 2.20 -13.36 19.36
N ASP A 3 2.01 -14.06 18.24
CA ASP A 3 2.95 -15.03 17.68
C ASP A 3 3.26 -14.69 16.21
N VAL A 4 4.09 -15.52 15.56
CA VAL A 4 4.48 -15.31 14.16
C VAL A 4 3.27 -15.37 13.21
N ARG A 5 2.24 -16.16 13.51
CA ARG A 5 1.01 -16.24 12.69
C ARG A 5 0.22 -14.94 12.76
N TYR A 6 0.13 -14.36 13.96
CA TYR A 6 -0.48 -13.05 14.15
C TYR A 6 0.28 -11.98 13.35
N LEU A 7 1.62 -11.97 13.42
CA LEU A 7 2.43 -11.02 12.65
C LEU A 7 2.23 -11.17 11.13
N LYS A 8 2.24 -12.41 10.59
CA LYS A 8 1.93 -12.67 9.18
C LYS A 8 0.56 -12.11 8.79
N THR A 9 -0.45 -12.37 9.61
CA THR A 9 -1.84 -11.97 9.35
C THR A 9 -1.97 -10.45 9.26
N VAL A 10 -1.30 -9.72 10.17
CA VAL A 10 -1.32 -8.26 10.19
C VAL A 10 -0.58 -7.67 9.00
N ILE A 11 0.60 -8.19 8.65
CA ILE A 11 1.35 -7.71 7.47
C ILE A 11 0.55 -7.95 6.18
N GLN A 12 -0.05 -9.13 6.01
CA GLN A 12 -0.92 -9.42 4.86
C GLN A 12 -2.14 -8.50 4.82
N HIS A 13 -2.71 -8.14 5.98
CA HIS A 13 -3.81 -7.19 6.05
C HIS A 13 -3.37 -5.79 5.60
N TRP A 14 -2.19 -5.32 6.02
CA TRP A 14 -1.65 -4.03 5.58
C TRP A 14 -1.41 -3.98 4.07
N ILE A 15 -0.86 -5.06 3.47
CA ILE A 15 -0.68 -5.14 2.00
C ILE A 15 -2.03 -4.97 1.29
N ARG A 16 -3.05 -5.73 1.69
CA ARG A 16 -4.40 -5.62 1.10
C ARG A 16 -5.03 -4.25 1.31
N HIS A 17 -4.82 -3.65 2.47
CA HIS A 17 -5.34 -2.30 2.75
C HIS A 17 -4.67 -1.25 1.87
N ASN A 18 -3.36 -1.36 1.70
CA ASN A 18 -2.59 -0.50 0.80
C ASN A 18 -3.04 -0.64 -0.66
N GLU A 19 -3.39 -1.85 -1.13
CA GLU A 19 -3.98 -2.03 -2.47
C GLU A 19 -5.29 -1.24 -2.64
N SER A 20 -6.14 -1.20 -1.61
CA SER A 20 -7.36 -0.38 -1.60
C SER A 20 -7.04 1.12 -1.68
N HIS A 21 -6.02 1.58 -0.96
CA HIS A 21 -5.53 2.96 -1.07
C HIS A 21 -4.97 3.27 -2.47
N LEU A 22 -4.25 2.34 -3.10
CA LEU A 22 -3.74 2.53 -4.46
C LEU A 22 -4.86 2.74 -5.47
N GLU A 23 -5.95 1.98 -5.36
CA GLU A 23 -7.12 2.15 -6.22
C GLU A 23 -7.79 3.52 -6.00
N GLU A 24 -8.08 3.86 -4.74
CA GLU A 24 -8.75 5.10 -4.39
C GLU A 24 -7.92 6.33 -4.77
N TYR A 25 -6.61 6.31 -4.52
CA TYR A 25 -5.74 7.44 -4.83
C TYR A 25 -5.55 7.60 -6.34
N ARG A 26 -5.57 6.51 -7.12
CA ARG A 26 -5.54 6.58 -8.59
C ARG A 26 -6.77 7.29 -9.13
N LYS A 27 -7.96 6.93 -8.63
CA LYS A 27 -9.21 7.62 -8.96
C LYS A 27 -9.14 9.11 -8.62
N TRP A 28 -8.71 9.45 -7.41
CA TRP A 28 -8.66 10.85 -6.99
C TRP A 28 -7.55 11.67 -7.66
N LYS A 29 -6.44 11.03 -8.04
CA LYS A 29 -5.40 11.65 -8.87
C LYS A 29 -5.98 12.14 -10.20
N GLU A 30 -6.78 11.30 -10.87
CA GLU A 30 -7.41 11.62 -12.14
C GLU A 30 -8.47 12.71 -11.98
N ILE A 31 -9.30 12.63 -10.93
CA ILE A 31 -10.28 13.66 -10.61
C ILE A 31 -9.58 15.01 -10.33
N ALA A 32 -8.55 15.05 -9.49
CA ALA A 32 -7.81 16.27 -9.17
C ALA A 32 -7.22 16.94 -10.42
N PHE A 33 -6.68 16.14 -11.35
CA PHE A 33 -6.20 16.63 -12.63
C PHE A 33 -7.34 17.24 -13.46
N SER A 34 -8.47 16.54 -13.58
CA SER A 34 -9.64 17.02 -14.33
C SER A 34 -10.27 18.30 -13.76
N LEU A 35 -10.09 18.53 -12.45
CA LEU A 35 -10.56 19.73 -11.75
C LEU A 35 -9.57 20.92 -11.85
N GLY A 36 -8.47 20.77 -12.57
CA GLY A 36 -7.48 21.85 -12.76
C GLY A 36 -6.46 21.97 -11.61
N TYR A 37 -6.26 20.91 -10.83
CA TYR A 37 -5.28 20.86 -9.73
C TYR A 37 -4.13 19.89 -10.04
N PRO A 38 -3.24 20.20 -11.01
CA PRO A 38 -2.16 19.30 -11.41
C PRO A 38 -1.16 19.00 -10.29
N GLU A 39 -0.86 19.98 -9.43
CA GLU A 39 0.05 19.78 -8.29
C GLU A 39 -0.51 18.79 -7.26
N VAL A 40 -1.82 18.83 -6.99
CA VAL A 40 -2.50 17.87 -6.09
C VAL A 40 -2.48 16.47 -6.71
N SER A 41 -2.75 16.38 -8.02
CA SER A 41 -2.64 15.14 -8.78
C SER A 41 -1.23 14.55 -8.68
N GLU A 42 -0.18 15.38 -8.81
CA GLU A 42 1.20 14.94 -8.67
C GLU A 42 1.50 14.41 -7.26
N ARG A 43 1.02 15.08 -6.21
CA ARG A 43 1.19 14.57 -4.83
C ARG A 43 0.50 13.22 -4.62
N LEU A 44 -0.72 13.03 -5.14
CA LEU A 44 -1.40 11.74 -5.09
C LEU A 44 -0.63 10.67 -5.88
N ASN A 45 -0.06 11.03 -7.02
CA ASN A 45 0.79 10.12 -7.80
C ASN A 45 2.06 9.71 -7.04
N SER A 46 2.70 10.63 -6.32
CA SER A 46 3.84 10.31 -5.46
C SER A 46 3.43 9.39 -4.31
N SER A 47 2.26 9.61 -3.70
CA SER A 47 1.73 8.70 -2.67
C SER A 47 1.51 7.28 -3.21
N LEU A 48 1.00 7.12 -4.44
CA LEU A 48 0.85 5.81 -5.07
C LEU A 48 2.19 5.06 -5.17
N LYS A 49 3.27 5.77 -5.54
CA LYS A 49 4.60 5.17 -5.64
C LYS A 49 5.11 4.71 -4.27
N LEU A 50 4.97 5.56 -3.25
CA LEU A 50 5.39 5.24 -1.89
C LEU A 50 4.61 4.06 -1.31
N ILE A 51 3.30 3.99 -1.53
CA ILE A 51 2.51 2.83 -1.08
C ILE A 51 2.95 1.54 -1.79
N SER A 52 3.31 1.63 -3.08
CA SER A 52 3.84 0.48 -3.82
C SER A 52 5.20 0.01 -3.24
N GLU A 53 6.08 0.96 -2.89
CA GLU A 53 7.35 0.66 -2.22
C GLU A 53 7.13 0.04 -0.83
N ILE A 54 6.16 0.56 -0.06
CA ILE A 54 5.76 -0.03 1.23
C ILE A 54 5.30 -1.47 1.04
N ASN A 55 4.45 -1.75 0.04
CA ASN A 55 4.00 -3.12 -0.23
C ASN A 55 5.16 -4.05 -0.56
N ALA A 56 6.12 -3.61 -1.39
CA ALA A 56 7.31 -4.41 -1.68
C ALA A 56 8.11 -4.75 -0.40
N LEU A 57 8.31 -3.78 0.49
CA LEU A 57 8.99 -4.00 1.77
C LEU A 57 8.21 -4.96 2.69
N LEU A 58 6.87 -4.88 2.69
CA LEU A 58 6.01 -5.78 3.47
C LEU A 58 6.02 -7.21 2.90
N GLU A 59 6.04 -7.37 1.58
CA GLU A 59 6.20 -8.67 0.92
C GLU A 59 7.56 -9.29 1.22
N GLU A 60 8.63 -8.49 1.15
CA GLU A 60 9.96 -8.93 1.57
C GLU A 60 9.97 -9.37 3.04
N ALA A 61 9.32 -8.61 3.93
CA ALA A 61 9.19 -8.96 5.34
C ALA A 61 8.45 -10.28 5.54
N LEU A 62 7.35 -10.52 4.81
CA LEU A 62 6.64 -11.81 4.82
C LEU A 62 7.55 -12.97 4.39
N ASN A 63 8.36 -12.75 3.36
CA ASN A 63 9.29 -13.76 2.83
C ASN A 63 10.44 -14.08 3.82
N LYS A 64 10.70 -13.23 4.82
CA LYS A 64 11.64 -13.52 5.90
C LYS A 64 11.01 -14.29 7.07
N LEU A 65 9.69 -14.38 7.13
CA LEU A 65 9.01 -15.17 8.17
C LEU A 65 8.99 -16.66 7.79
N PRO A 66 9.08 -17.57 8.78
CA PRO A 66 9.04 -19.01 8.52
C PRO A 66 7.80 -19.41 7.71
N SER A 67 7.98 -20.20 6.64
CA SER A 67 6.89 -20.67 5.78
C SER A 67 5.97 -21.69 6.47
N ASP A 68 6.50 -22.49 7.40
CA ASP A 68 5.86 -23.71 7.93
C ASP A 68 5.15 -23.52 9.28
N ILE A 69 4.47 -22.38 9.49
CA ILE A 69 3.65 -22.10 10.69
C ILE A 69 2.25 -21.70 10.27
#